data_AF-A0A3B7DDW8-F1
#
_entry.id   AF-A0A3B7DDW8-F1
#
_cell.length_a   1.000
_cell.length_b   1.000
_cell.length_c   1.000
_cell.angle_alpha   90.00
_cell.angle_beta   90.00
_cell.angle_gamma   90.00
#
_symmetry.space_group_name_H-M   'P 1'
#
loop_
_entity.id
_entity.type
_entity.pdbx_description
1 polymer ?
#
loop_
_entity_poly.entity_id
_entity_poly.type
_entity_poly.pdbx_seq_one_letter_code
_entity_poly.pdbx_strand_id
1 'polypeptide(L)'
;MRANKYAGMCSECDTAVGIAAGQLIGIPGNWRTICLTCSPTPPPRGDHPGWHHTALASLDFETTGVDPLSDRVLSYALLDDRGHEFSGLINPGVPIPAESAKVHGLTDEALVGAPVPADALAEVIAWVQDLIERGVGLVVFNAAYDLTMLRAEASRWGLPQPDWDRLLVVDPYVIDWGIERGGLGPRRLTDVAAYYDVLLDNAHDATADARAARNIAYEIGFRHPSVAAGELENLMIRQVVWYAGRAEDWNHYARRVGRSLDDPAGWPLVQVDGAAERIA
;
A
#
# COMPACT_ATOMS: atom_id res chain seq x y z
N MET A 1 -9.89 5.91 9.90
CA MET A 1 -10.17 6.95 10.93
C MET A 1 -10.28 6.26 12.28
N ARG A 2 -9.76 6.85 13.37
CA ARG A 2 -9.79 6.20 14.69
C ARG A 2 -10.95 6.66 15.54
N ALA A 3 -11.48 5.81 16.42
CA ALA A 3 -12.45 6.23 17.42
C ALA A 3 -11.84 7.26 18.41
N ASN A 4 -12.64 8.20 18.90
CA ASN A 4 -12.21 9.18 19.89
C ASN A 4 -11.99 8.56 21.26
N LYS A 5 -10.83 8.84 21.87
CA LYS A 5 -10.44 8.29 23.18
C LYS A 5 -11.10 8.99 24.36
N TYR A 6 -11.45 10.27 24.20
CA TYR A 6 -12.02 11.10 25.25
C TYR A 6 -13.32 11.71 24.76
N ALA A 7 -14.26 11.92 25.68
CA ALA A 7 -15.45 12.70 25.39
C ALA A 7 -15.07 14.14 25.03
N GLY A 8 -15.83 14.78 24.17
CA GLY A 8 -15.56 16.13 23.70
C GLY A 8 -16.69 16.68 22.85
N MET A 9 -16.39 17.74 22.10
CA MET A 9 -17.33 18.37 21.17
C MET A 9 -16.92 18.05 19.73
N CYS A 10 -17.90 17.80 18.87
CA CYS A 10 -17.68 17.71 17.44
C CYS A 10 -17.13 19.04 16.92
N SER A 11 -16.00 19.01 16.21
CA SER A 11 -15.34 20.23 15.72
C SER A 11 -16.05 20.89 14.53
N GLU A 12 -17.10 20.26 13.98
CA GLU A 12 -17.87 20.78 12.84
C GLU A 12 -19.27 21.29 13.23
N CYS A 13 -19.89 20.72 14.26
CA CYS A 13 -21.29 21.03 14.62
C CYS A 13 -21.54 21.26 16.12
N ASP A 14 -20.48 21.29 16.94
CA ASP A 14 -20.55 21.52 18.38
C ASP A 14 -21.50 20.58 19.14
N THR A 15 -21.81 19.41 18.58
CA THR A 15 -22.57 18.38 19.30
C THR A 15 -21.65 17.62 20.25
N ALA A 16 -22.15 17.28 21.44
CA ALA A 16 -21.41 16.46 22.40
C ALA A 16 -21.15 15.05 21.85
N VAL A 17 -19.90 14.60 21.94
CA VAL A 17 -19.44 13.28 21.49
C VAL A 17 -18.91 12.52 22.69
N GLY A 18 -19.57 11.40 23.03
CA GLY A 18 -19.13 10.49 24.08
C GLY A 18 -17.83 9.75 23.73
N ILE A 19 -17.23 9.06 24.69
CA ILE A 19 -16.05 8.21 24.45
C ILE A 19 -16.41 7.14 23.41
N ALA A 20 -15.56 6.97 22.39
CA ALA A 20 -15.75 6.05 21.27
C ALA A 20 -17.03 6.26 20.44
N ALA A 21 -17.74 7.39 20.62
CA ALA A 21 -18.98 7.71 19.89
C ALA A 21 -18.76 8.59 18.65
N GLY A 22 -17.51 8.90 18.32
CA GLY A 22 -17.12 9.66 17.13
C GLY A 22 -15.72 9.27 16.65
N GLN A 23 -15.18 10.08 15.76
CA GLN A 23 -13.90 9.83 15.10
C GLN A 23 -12.88 10.93 15.40
N LEU A 24 -11.60 10.53 15.41
CA LEU A 24 -10.45 11.42 15.41
C LEU A 24 -9.91 11.54 13.99
N ILE A 25 -9.91 12.77 13.49
CA ILE A 25 -9.30 13.15 12.22
C ILE A 25 -8.19 14.15 12.47
N GLY A 26 -7.29 14.30 11.51
CA GLY A 26 -6.17 15.23 11.55
C GLY A 26 -4.82 14.52 11.50
N ILE A 27 -3.79 15.33 11.71
CA ILE A 27 -2.39 14.92 11.62
C ILE A 27 -1.78 14.78 13.03
N PRO A 28 -0.66 14.06 13.19
CA PRO A 28 0.00 13.91 14.49
C PRO A 28 0.25 15.26 15.18
N GLY A 29 -0.38 15.45 16.34
CA GLY A 29 -0.29 16.66 17.15
C GLY A 29 -1.41 17.68 16.93
N ASN A 30 -2.30 17.46 15.95
CA ASN A 30 -3.47 18.29 15.71
C ASN A 30 -4.69 17.42 15.37
N TRP A 31 -5.19 16.71 16.39
CA TRP A 31 -6.34 15.82 16.28
C TRP A 31 -7.63 16.56 16.64
N ARG A 32 -8.67 16.35 15.83
CA ARG A 32 -10.02 16.90 16.04
C ARG A 32 -11.01 15.77 16.23
N THR A 33 -11.98 15.96 17.12
CA THR A 33 -13.07 15.02 17.34
C THR A 33 -14.26 15.39 16.46
N ILE A 34 -14.79 14.44 15.70
CA ILE A 34 -15.93 14.62 14.82
C ILE A 34 -17.01 13.59 15.19
N CYS A 35 -18.28 13.99 15.25
CA CYS A 35 -19.38 13.05 15.46
C CYS A 35 -19.63 12.22 14.19
N LEU A 36 -20.28 11.05 14.31
CA LEU A 36 -20.50 10.15 13.16
C LEU A 36 -21.28 10.79 12.02
N THR A 37 -22.17 11.75 12.30
CA THR A 37 -22.92 12.48 11.26
C THR A 37 -22.06 13.46 10.47
N CYS A 38 -21.03 14.03 11.11
CA CYS A 38 -20.08 14.94 10.47
C CYS A 38 -18.83 14.22 9.97
N SER A 39 -18.71 12.90 10.20
CA SER A 39 -17.59 12.10 9.72
C SER A 39 -17.47 12.25 8.20
N PRO A 40 -16.27 12.54 7.69
CA PRO A 40 -16.03 12.60 6.26
C PRO A 40 -16.47 11.28 5.60
N THR A 41 -17.13 11.40 4.47
CA THR A 41 -17.47 10.29 3.58
C THR A 41 -16.86 10.58 2.22
N PRO A 42 -16.42 9.57 1.47
CA PRO A 42 -15.92 9.81 0.13
C PRO A 42 -17.03 10.41 -0.75
N PRO A 43 -16.67 11.20 -1.78
CA PRO A 43 -17.65 11.70 -2.74
C PRO A 43 -18.47 10.57 -3.37
N PRO A 44 -19.68 10.87 -3.89
CA PRO A 44 -20.43 9.89 -4.65
C PRO A 44 -19.62 9.43 -5.87
N ARG A 45 -19.82 8.17 -6.29
CA ARG A 45 -19.27 7.69 -7.57
C ARG A 45 -19.84 8.52 -8.70
N GLY A 46 -18.98 8.91 -9.64
CA GLY A 46 -19.32 9.58 -10.88
C GLY A 46 -19.01 8.71 -12.09
N ASP A 47 -19.46 9.19 -13.25
CA ASP A 47 -19.08 8.68 -14.57
C ASP A 47 -18.27 9.77 -15.28
N HIS A 48 -16.97 9.55 -15.42
CA HIS A 48 -16.05 10.48 -16.06
C HIS A 48 -14.85 9.70 -16.60
N PRO A 49 -14.15 10.24 -17.62
CA PRO A 49 -12.94 9.60 -18.13
C PRO A 49 -11.81 9.62 -17.09
N GLY A 50 -10.82 8.75 -17.29
CA GLY A 50 -9.60 8.71 -16.49
C GLY A 50 -8.95 7.32 -16.48
N TRP A 51 -7.79 7.23 -15.83
CA TRP A 51 -6.99 6.00 -15.74
C TRP A 51 -7.74 4.80 -15.13
N HIS A 52 -8.79 5.03 -14.35
CA HIS A 52 -9.56 3.97 -13.68
C HIS A 52 -10.43 3.13 -14.64
N HIS A 53 -10.50 3.48 -15.91
CA HIS A 53 -11.12 2.66 -16.96
C HIS A 53 -10.12 1.77 -17.71
N THR A 54 -8.82 1.89 -17.44
CA THR A 54 -7.80 1.02 -18.02
C THR A 54 -7.68 -0.28 -17.21
N ALA A 55 -6.98 -1.27 -17.79
CA ALA A 55 -6.74 -2.52 -17.08
C ALA A 55 -5.78 -2.30 -15.90
N LEU A 56 -6.15 -2.83 -14.73
CA LEU A 56 -5.33 -2.82 -13.53
C LEU A 56 -5.09 -4.25 -13.04
N ALA A 57 -3.88 -4.48 -12.56
CA ALA A 57 -3.50 -5.68 -11.82
C ALA A 57 -3.18 -5.28 -10.37
N SER A 58 -3.10 -6.23 -9.45
CA SER A 58 -2.69 -5.96 -8.07
C SER A 58 -1.77 -7.02 -7.51
N LEU A 59 -0.85 -6.59 -6.67
CA LEU A 59 0.11 -7.42 -5.97
C LEU A 59 0.11 -7.08 -4.49
N ASP A 60 0.23 -8.10 -3.66
CA ASP A 60 0.45 -7.98 -2.22
C ASP A 60 1.34 -9.14 -1.73
N PHE A 61 2.14 -8.86 -0.69
CA PHE A 61 2.99 -9.85 -0.04
C PHE A 61 2.71 -9.94 1.47
N GLU A 62 2.74 -11.16 1.99
CA GLU A 62 2.99 -11.38 3.42
C GLU A 62 4.47 -11.65 3.64
N THR A 63 5.03 -11.09 4.70
CA THR A 63 6.49 -11.06 4.92
C THR A 63 6.88 -11.36 6.36
N THR A 64 8.15 -11.63 6.60
CA THR A 64 8.68 -11.88 7.95
C THR A 64 8.72 -10.64 8.85
N GLY A 65 8.50 -9.44 8.30
CA GLY A 65 8.70 -8.20 9.05
C GLY A 65 8.32 -6.93 8.29
N VAL A 66 9.04 -5.84 8.52
CA VAL A 66 8.69 -4.50 8.01
C VAL A 66 9.87 -3.77 7.36
N ASP A 67 11.02 -4.42 7.21
CA ASP A 67 12.18 -3.89 6.48
C ASP A 67 12.29 -4.58 5.11
N PRO A 68 11.91 -3.91 4.01
CA PRO A 68 11.89 -4.52 2.68
C PRO A 68 13.28 -4.86 2.14
N LEU A 69 14.37 -4.43 2.79
CA LEU A 69 15.74 -4.74 2.36
C LEU A 69 16.27 -6.03 3.02
N SER A 70 15.79 -6.39 4.20
CA SER A 70 16.32 -7.50 4.99
C SER A 70 15.33 -8.63 5.27
N ASP A 71 14.04 -8.32 5.38
CA ASP A 71 12.97 -9.31 5.56
C ASP A 71 12.74 -10.16 4.31
N ARG A 72 11.93 -11.20 4.46
CA ARG A 72 11.64 -12.22 3.45
C ARG A 72 10.17 -12.29 3.10
N VAL A 73 9.88 -12.63 1.85
CA VAL A 73 8.51 -12.93 1.39
C VAL A 73 8.10 -14.33 1.86
N LEU A 74 6.88 -14.44 2.39
CA LEU A 74 6.24 -15.67 2.88
C LEU A 74 5.08 -16.11 2.01
N SER A 75 4.34 -15.16 1.45
CA SER A 75 3.28 -15.43 0.48
C SER A 75 3.10 -14.24 -0.47
N TYR A 76 2.43 -14.48 -1.58
CA TYR A 76 2.12 -13.47 -2.57
C TYR A 76 0.75 -13.72 -3.18
N ALA A 77 0.12 -12.65 -3.67
CA ALA A 77 -1.06 -12.71 -4.51
C ALA A 77 -0.91 -11.79 -5.71
N LEU A 78 -1.28 -12.29 -6.90
CA LEU A 78 -1.23 -11.62 -8.18
C LEU A 78 -2.64 -11.69 -8.80
N LEU A 79 -3.30 -10.55 -8.94
CA LEU A 79 -4.64 -10.47 -9.51
C LEU A 79 -4.62 -9.56 -10.74
N ASP A 80 -5.35 -9.91 -11.80
CA ASP A 80 -5.56 -9.01 -12.96
C ASP A 80 -7.00 -9.03 -13.48
N ASP A 81 -7.30 -8.14 -14.43
CA ASP A 81 -8.61 -8.04 -15.08
C ASP A 81 -8.90 -9.18 -16.07
N ARG A 82 -7.92 -10.06 -16.36
CA ARG A 82 -8.13 -11.24 -17.20
C ARG A 82 -8.65 -12.44 -16.40
N GLY A 83 -8.92 -12.25 -15.12
CA GLY A 83 -9.32 -13.31 -14.21
C GLY A 83 -8.16 -14.16 -13.73
N HIS A 84 -6.91 -13.72 -13.92
CA HIS A 84 -5.81 -14.30 -13.17
C HIS A 84 -5.96 -13.87 -11.72
N GLU A 85 -6.05 -14.87 -10.86
CA GLU A 85 -5.98 -14.74 -9.41
C GLU A 85 -5.12 -15.89 -8.94
N PHE A 86 -3.84 -15.59 -8.76
CA PHE A 86 -2.84 -16.57 -8.38
C PHE A 86 -2.23 -16.15 -7.06
N SER A 87 -2.13 -17.10 -6.14
CA SER A 87 -1.49 -16.90 -4.85
C SER A 87 -0.58 -18.07 -4.54
N GLY A 88 0.54 -17.80 -3.90
CA GLY A 88 1.51 -18.83 -3.54
C GLY A 88 2.12 -18.60 -2.16
N LEU A 89 2.64 -19.67 -1.59
CA LEU A 89 3.45 -19.66 -0.38
C LEU A 89 4.92 -19.80 -0.75
N ILE A 90 5.80 -19.26 0.09
CA ILE A 90 7.24 -19.31 -0.08
C ILE A 90 7.85 -19.75 1.23
N ASN A 91 8.73 -20.76 1.20
CA ASN A 91 9.56 -21.05 2.36
C ASN A 91 10.75 -20.08 2.37
N PRO A 92 10.84 -19.14 3.33
CA PRO A 92 11.85 -18.08 3.30
C PRO A 92 13.27 -18.57 3.65
N GLY A 93 13.41 -19.82 4.12
CA GLY A 93 14.68 -20.40 4.57
C GLY A 93 15.25 -19.75 5.84
N VAL A 94 14.47 -18.92 6.54
CA VAL A 94 14.82 -18.27 7.81
C VAL A 94 13.66 -18.40 8.79
N PRO A 95 13.91 -18.37 10.12
CA PRO A 95 12.84 -18.45 11.11
C PRO A 95 11.83 -17.30 10.98
N ILE A 96 10.53 -17.62 11.05
CA ILE A 96 9.47 -16.61 11.00
C ILE A 96 9.26 -15.99 12.39
N PRO A 97 9.33 -14.66 12.54
CA PRO A 97 9.06 -14.02 13.82
C PRO A 97 7.63 -14.27 14.29
N ALA A 98 7.46 -14.69 15.54
CA ALA A 98 6.14 -14.97 16.13
C ALA A 98 5.19 -13.77 16.07
N GLU A 99 5.69 -12.53 16.08
CA GLU A 99 4.86 -11.33 15.95
C GLU A 99 4.31 -11.15 14.52
N SER A 100 5.03 -11.52 13.46
CA SER A 100 4.46 -11.47 12.10
C SER A 100 3.49 -12.64 11.89
N ALA A 101 3.84 -13.84 12.38
CA ALA A 101 2.94 -15.00 12.34
C ALA A 101 1.59 -14.73 13.05
N LYS A 102 1.55 -13.90 14.10
CA LYS A 102 0.29 -13.46 14.75
C LYS A 102 -0.58 -12.56 13.86
N VAL A 103 0.03 -11.86 12.89
CA VAL A 103 -0.64 -10.94 11.98
C VAL A 103 -1.27 -11.72 10.83
N HIS A 104 -0.46 -12.50 10.10
CA HIS A 104 -0.89 -13.19 8.86
C HIS A 104 -1.11 -14.70 9.01
N GLY A 105 -0.83 -15.28 10.17
CA GLY A 105 -1.10 -16.71 10.46
C GLY A 105 -0.14 -17.72 9.83
N LEU A 106 0.92 -17.29 9.14
CA LEU A 106 1.90 -18.18 8.50
C LEU A 106 3.02 -18.52 9.50
N THR A 107 3.17 -19.80 9.82
CA THR A 107 4.22 -20.31 10.70
C THR A 107 5.26 -21.12 9.92
N ASP A 108 6.42 -21.39 10.53
CA ASP A 108 7.45 -22.23 9.91
C ASP A 108 6.89 -23.60 9.48
N GLU A 109 6.00 -24.18 10.30
CA GLU A 109 5.35 -25.46 10.00
C GLU A 109 4.39 -25.37 8.80
N ALA A 110 3.68 -24.24 8.66
CA ALA A 110 2.76 -24.03 7.55
C ALA A 110 3.46 -23.89 6.19
N LEU A 111 4.74 -23.51 6.20
CA LEU A 111 5.55 -23.30 5.00
C LEU A 111 6.49 -24.49 4.69
N VAL A 112 6.36 -25.60 5.42
CA VAL A 112 7.10 -26.83 5.10
C VAL A 112 6.67 -27.35 3.73
N GLY A 113 7.62 -27.48 2.81
CA GLY A 113 7.37 -27.96 1.45
C GLY A 113 6.87 -26.90 0.48
N ALA A 114 6.66 -25.65 0.93
CA ALA A 114 6.47 -24.53 0.01
C ALA A 114 7.72 -24.32 -0.87
N PRO A 115 7.58 -23.80 -2.10
CA PRO A 115 8.70 -23.49 -2.97
C PRO A 115 9.78 -22.64 -2.30
N VAL A 116 11.03 -22.83 -2.73
CA VAL A 116 12.12 -21.93 -2.35
C VAL A 116 11.91 -20.56 -3.00
N PRO A 117 12.45 -19.47 -2.42
CA PRO A 117 12.14 -18.13 -2.91
C PRO A 117 12.54 -17.90 -4.36
N ALA A 118 13.66 -18.46 -4.80
CA ALA A 118 14.14 -18.32 -6.18
C ALA A 118 13.10 -18.77 -7.23
N ASP A 119 12.41 -19.88 -6.98
CA ASP A 119 11.44 -20.45 -7.93
C ASP A 119 10.16 -19.62 -7.95
N ALA A 120 9.57 -19.36 -6.77
CA ALA A 120 8.33 -18.62 -6.65
C ALA A 120 8.46 -17.16 -7.13
N LEU A 121 9.56 -16.48 -6.77
CA LEU A 121 9.75 -15.08 -7.14
C LEU A 121 10.10 -14.91 -8.62
N ALA A 122 10.70 -15.91 -9.27
CA ALA A 122 10.88 -15.87 -10.72
C ALA A 122 9.54 -15.76 -11.46
N GLU A 123 8.50 -16.44 -10.97
CA GLU A 123 7.14 -16.33 -11.53
C GLU A 123 6.55 -14.93 -11.29
N VAL A 124 6.70 -14.38 -10.09
CA VAL A 124 6.22 -13.03 -9.76
C VAL A 124 6.90 -11.97 -10.62
N ILE A 125 8.23 -12.05 -10.78
CA ILE A 125 9.02 -11.15 -11.62
C ILE A 125 8.58 -11.23 -13.09
N ALA A 126 8.40 -12.45 -13.61
CA ALA A 126 7.95 -12.65 -14.98
C ALA A 126 6.56 -12.07 -15.21
N TRP A 127 5.66 -12.21 -14.23
CA TRP A 127 4.33 -11.61 -14.28
C TRP A 127 4.39 -10.09 -14.26
N VAL A 128 5.20 -9.48 -13.39
CA VAL A 128 5.39 -8.01 -13.38
C VAL A 128 5.95 -7.52 -14.72
N GLN A 129 6.91 -8.24 -15.31
CA GLN A 129 7.44 -7.91 -16.65
C GLN A 129 6.37 -8.01 -17.75
N ASP A 130 5.49 -9.03 -17.72
CA ASP A 130 4.36 -9.14 -18.66
C ASP A 130 3.41 -7.93 -18.55
N LEU A 131 3.10 -7.48 -17.33
CA LEU A 131 2.29 -6.28 -17.12
C LEU A 131 2.93 -5.04 -17.74
N ILE A 132 4.25 -4.87 -17.57
CA ILE A 132 5.01 -3.78 -18.17
C ILE A 132 4.89 -3.81 -19.70
N GLU A 133 5.08 -4.97 -20.34
CA GLU A 133 4.97 -5.08 -21.79
C GLU A 133 3.55 -4.86 -22.32
N ARG A 134 2.54 -5.13 -21.49
CA ARG A 134 1.13 -4.88 -21.82
C ARG A 134 0.68 -3.45 -21.49
N GLY A 135 1.49 -2.66 -20.78
CA GLY A 135 1.09 -1.33 -20.28
C GLY A 135 -0.05 -1.38 -19.24
N VAL A 136 -0.09 -2.43 -18.41
CA VAL A 136 -1.11 -2.59 -17.36
C VAL A 136 -0.61 -1.97 -16.06
N GLY A 137 -1.44 -1.16 -15.40
CA GLY A 137 -1.09 -0.55 -14.11
C GLY A 137 -1.07 -1.57 -12.98
N LEU A 138 -0.01 -1.60 -12.19
CA LEU A 138 0.13 -2.46 -11.02
C LEU A 138 -0.30 -1.72 -9.76
N VAL A 139 -1.36 -2.21 -9.12
CA VAL A 139 -1.90 -1.71 -7.86
C VAL A 139 -1.17 -2.37 -6.70
N VAL A 140 -0.58 -1.57 -5.82
CA VAL A 140 0.06 -2.05 -4.59
C VAL A 140 -0.22 -1.06 -3.47
N PHE A 141 -0.75 -1.52 -2.35
CA PHE A 141 -1.04 -0.63 -1.23
C PHE A 141 0.24 -0.37 -0.43
N ASN A 142 0.78 0.86 -0.52
CA ASN A 142 2.13 1.20 -0.04
C ASN A 142 3.25 0.55 -0.87
N ALA A 143 3.24 0.82 -2.18
CA ALA A 143 4.11 0.23 -3.19
C ALA A 143 5.61 0.31 -2.90
N ALA A 144 6.04 1.38 -2.20
CA ALA A 144 7.43 1.55 -1.77
C ALA A 144 7.96 0.36 -0.96
N TYR A 145 7.09 -0.36 -0.25
CA TYR A 145 7.44 -1.56 0.51
C TYR A 145 7.58 -2.79 -0.39
N ASP A 146 6.48 -3.27 -0.99
CA ASP A 146 6.46 -4.55 -1.72
C ASP A 146 7.35 -4.55 -2.96
N LEU A 147 7.42 -3.44 -3.70
CA LEU A 147 8.28 -3.37 -4.88
C LEU A 147 9.75 -3.35 -4.47
N THR A 148 10.10 -2.68 -3.36
CA THR A 148 11.46 -2.72 -2.81
C THR A 148 11.80 -4.14 -2.33
N MET A 149 10.86 -4.83 -1.70
CA MET A 149 11.00 -6.23 -1.27
C MET A 149 11.26 -7.14 -2.47
N LEU A 150 10.46 -7.02 -3.54
CA LEU A 150 10.63 -7.82 -4.76
C LEU A 150 12.00 -7.58 -5.39
N ARG A 151 12.45 -6.32 -5.49
CA ARG A 151 13.77 -5.97 -6.02
C ARG A 151 14.92 -6.51 -5.15
N ALA A 152 14.77 -6.45 -3.83
CA ALA A 152 15.76 -6.93 -2.87
C ALA A 152 15.87 -8.46 -2.91
N GLU A 153 14.74 -9.16 -2.93
CA GLU A 153 14.70 -10.62 -3.09
C GLU A 153 15.26 -11.05 -4.46
N ALA A 154 14.87 -10.38 -5.55
CA ALA A 154 15.41 -10.67 -6.88
C ALA A 154 16.94 -10.56 -6.90
N SER A 155 17.49 -9.51 -6.30
CA SER A 155 18.94 -9.34 -6.13
C SER A 155 19.56 -10.44 -5.27
N ARG A 156 18.91 -10.81 -4.17
CA ARG A 156 19.38 -11.83 -3.21
C ARG A 156 19.52 -13.21 -3.86
N TRP A 157 18.64 -13.54 -4.79
CA TRP A 157 18.60 -14.83 -5.48
C TRP A 157 19.21 -14.80 -6.89
N GLY A 158 19.77 -13.66 -7.32
CA GLY A 158 20.36 -13.51 -8.65
C GLY A 158 19.34 -13.61 -9.79
N LEU A 159 18.08 -13.27 -9.53
CA LEU A 159 16.99 -13.25 -10.50
C LEU A 159 17.06 -11.98 -11.37
N PRO A 160 16.54 -12.03 -12.62
CA PRO A 160 16.43 -10.84 -13.45
C PRO A 160 15.55 -9.79 -12.77
N GLN A 161 15.87 -8.52 -13.00
CA GLN A 161 15.04 -7.40 -12.55
C GLN A 161 14.01 -7.06 -13.63
N PRO A 162 12.74 -6.80 -13.30
CA PRO A 162 11.81 -6.15 -14.21
C PRO A 162 12.33 -4.78 -14.66
N ASP A 163 11.78 -4.27 -15.77
CA ASP A 163 12.01 -2.89 -16.21
C ASP A 163 11.26 -1.90 -15.30
N TRP A 164 11.84 -1.65 -14.13
CA TRP A 164 11.26 -0.80 -13.08
C TRP A 164 10.94 0.61 -13.55
N ASP A 165 11.69 1.14 -14.52
CA ASP A 165 11.50 2.49 -15.05
C ASP A 165 10.24 2.61 -15.92
N ARG A 166 9.78 1.51 -16.52
CA ARG A 166 8.54 1.43 -17.30
C ARG A 166 7.32 0.98 -16.48
N LEU A 167 7.51 0.55 -15.23
CA LEU A 167 6.41 0.06 -14.40
C LEU A 167 5.45 1.20 -14.02
N LEU A 168 4.19 1.05 -14.41
CA LEU A 168 3.10 1.93 -14.00
C LEU A 168 2.51 1.43 -12.68
N VAL A 169 2.58 2.25 -11.63
CA VAL A 169 2.12 1.92 -10.28
C VAL A 169 0.91 2.75 -9.91
N VAL A 170 -0.09 2.10 -9.31
CA VAL A 170 -1.24 2.75 -8.67
C VAL A 170 -1.18 2.39 -7.20
N ASP A 171 -0.89 3.36 -6.34
CA ASP A 171 -0.71 3.17 -4.91
C ASP A 171 -1.86 3.84 -4.15
N PRO A 172 -2.92 3.09 -3.79
CA PRO A 172 -4.09 3.67 -3.13
C PRO A 172 -3.76 4.34 -1.81
N TYR A 173 -2.69 3.90 -1.12
CA TYR A 173 -2.24 4.52 0.11
C TYR A 173 -1.72 5.95 -0.13
N VAL A 174 -0.88 6.12 -1.16
CA VAL A 174 -0.32 7.43 -1.54
C VAL A 174 -1.40 8.34 -2.11
N ILE A 175 -2.27 7.81 -2.96
CA ILE A 175 -3.33 8.60 -3.59
C ILE A 175 -4.32 9.10 -2.53
N ASP A 176 -4.79 8.22 -1.65
CA ASP A 176 -5.72 8.58 -0.58
C ASP A 176 -5.10 9.61 0.38
N TRP A 177 -3.83 9.42 0.75
CA TRP A 177 -3.12 10.43 1.54
C TRP A 177 -3.06 11.77 0.79
N GLY A 178 -2.79 11.77 -0.51
CA GLY A 178 -2.66 12.96 -1.35
C GLY A 178 -3.94 13.79 -1.49
N ILE A 179 -5.12 13.16 -1.45
CA ILE A 179 -6.42 13.83 -1.54
C ILE A 179 -6.66 14.73 -0.32
N GLU A 180 -6.42 14.20 0.88
CA GLU A 180 -6.74 14.87 2.16
C GLU A 180 -5.51 15.34 2.92
N ARG A 181 -4.30 15.15 2.35
CA ARG A 181 -2.99 15.37 2.99
C ARG A 181 -2.88 14.74 4.38
N GLY A 182 -3.37 13.50 4.51
CA GLY A 182 -3.40 12.77 5.79
C GLY A 182 -4.41 13.31 6.82
N GLY A 183 -5.30 14.23 6.42
CA GLY A 183 -6.30 14.86 7.27
C GLY A 183 -7.34 13.90 7.88
N LEU A 184 -7.46 12.67 7.37
CA LEU A 184 -8.36 11.63 7.90
C LEU A 184 -7.72 10.74 8.97
N GLY A 185 -6.50 11.05 9.40
CA GLY A 185 -5.76 10.26 10.37
C GLY A 185 -5.09 9.04 9.73
N PRO A 186 -4.88 7.94 10.49
CA PRO A 186 -4.19 6.76 9.97
C PRO A 186 -4.97 6.09 8.85
N ARG A 187 -4.25 5.66 7.82
CA ARG A 187 -4.78 5.08 6.58
C ARG A 187 -4.15 3.72 6.30
N ARG A 188 -4.31 2.77 7.22
CA ARG A 188 -4.01 1.36 6.93
C ARG A 188 -4.99 0.86 5.88
N LEU A 189 -4.71 -0.26 5.21
CA LEU A 189 -5.62 -0.84 4.21
C LEU A 189 -7.05 -0.98 4.74
N THR A 190 -7.20 -1.51 5.97
CA THR A 190 -8.50 -1.61 6.67
C THR A 190 -9.21 -0.26 6.86
N ASP A 191 -8.46 0.80 7.15
CA ASP A 191 -9.02 2.15 7.32
C ASP A 191 -9.52 2.72 5.99
N VAL A 192 -8.80 2.46 4.90
CA VAL A 192 -9.11 2.96 3.56
C VAL A 192 -10.26 2.15 2.95
N ALA A 193 -10.23 0.82 3.08
CA ALA A 193 -11.29 -0.08 2.66
C ALA A 193 -12.63 0.32 3.31
N ALA A 194 -12.65 0.49 4.64
CA ALA A 194 -13.84 0.93 5.35
C ALA A 194 -14.34 2.33 4.94
N TYR A 195 -13.43 3.23 4.56
CA TYR A 195 -13.80 4.58 4.12
C TYR A 195 -14.48 4.57 2.74
N TYR A 196 -13.99 3.75 1.81
CA TYR A 196 -14.55 3.63 0.46
C TYR A 196 -15.65 2.56 0.33
N ASP A 197 -16.07 1.95 1.44
CA ASP A 197 -17.05 0.84 1.47
C ASP A 197 -16.60 -0.37 0.63
N VAL A 198 -15.30 -0.66 0.66
CA VAL A 198 -14.69 -1.84 0.04
C VAL A 198 -14.63 -2.96 1.07
N LEU A 199 -15.14 -4.12 0.69
CA LEU A 199 -15.08 -5.32 1.52
C LEU A 199 -13.62 -5.77 1.72
N LEU A 200 -13.27 -5.99 2.97
CA LEU A 200 -12.04 -6.65 3.40
C LEU A 200 -12.41 -7.60 4.55
N ASP A 201 -12.59 -8.87 4.21
CA ASP A 201 -13.10 -9.92 5.11
C ASP A 201 -11.99 -10.66 5.87
N ASN A 202 -10.81 -10.79 5.26
CA ASN A 202 -9.65 -11.48 5.84
C ASN A 202 -8.38 -10.62 5.70
N ALA A 203 -8.28 -9.52 6.45
CA ALA A 203 -7.07 -8.69 6.45
C ALA A 203 -5.84 -9.52 6.87
N HIS A 204 -4.68 -9.23 6.27
CA HIS A 204 -3.44 -10.01 6.41
C HIS A 204 -3.50 -11.40 5.73
N ASP A 205 -4.27 -11.47 4.66
CA ASP A 205 -4.18 -12.48 3.62
C ASP A 205 -3.89 -11.77 2.30
N ALA A 206 -2.81 -12.19 1.63
CA ALA A 206 -2.34 -11.50 0.43
C ALA A 206 -3.41 -11.39 -0.67
N THR A 207 -4.28 -12.39 -0.82
CA THR A 207 -5.31 -12.35 -1.87
C THR A 207 -6.42 -11.37 -1.51
N ALA A 208 -6.89 -11.38 -0.26
CA ALA A 208 -7.88 -10.43 0.23
C ALA A 208 -7.35 -8.99 0.16
N ASP A 209 -6.09 -8.78 0.57
CA ASP A 209 -5.46 -7.47 0.63
C ASP A 209 -5.18 -6.91 -0.78
N ALA A 210 -4.64 -7.72 -1.70
CA ALA A 210 -4.46 -7.34 -3.12
C ALA A 210 -5.78 -6.95 -3.78
N ARG A 211 -6.85 -7.73 -3.56
CA ARG A 211 -8.18 -7.43 -4.12
C ARG A 211 -8.75 -6.14 -3.53
N ALA A 212 -8.64 -5.96 -2.21
CA ALA A 212 -9.11 -4.75 -1.55
C ALA A 212 -8.35 -3.52 -2.08
N ALA A 213 -7.03 -3.60 -2.25
CA ALA A 213 -6.22 -2.52 -2.81
C ALA A 213 -6.68 -2.14 -4.22
N ARG A 214 -6.90 -3.11 -5.11
CA ARG A 214 -7.42 -2.86 -6.47
C ARG A 214 -8.80 -2.23 -6.46
N ASN A 215 -9.71 -2.74 -5.64
CA ASN A 215 -11.05 -2.19 -5.51
C ASN A 215 -11.03 -0.75 -4.98
N ILE A 216 -10.18 -0.45 -4.00
CA ILE A 216 -9.97 0.92 -3.52
C ILE A 216 -9.45 1.82 -4.63
N ALA A 217 -8.49 1.37 -5.44
CA ALA A 217 -7.98 2.14 -6.58
C ALA A 217 -9.13 2.54 -7.52
N TYR A 218 -10.01 1.61 -7.86
CA TYR A 218 -11.21 1.91 -8.65
C TYR A 218 -12.13 2.89 -7.94
N GLU A 219 -12.48 2.67 -6.67
CA GLU A 219 -13.35 3.58 -5.91
C GLU A 219 -12.79 5.00 -5.85
N ILE A 220 -11.48 5.16 -5.65
CA ILE A 220 -10.82 6.47 -5.71
C ILE A 220 -11.00 7.07 -7.10
N GLY A 221 -10.73 6.29 -8.15
CA GLY A 221 -10.89 6.70 -9.54
C GLY A 221 -12.30 7.22 -9.82
N PHE A 222 -13.34 6.43 -9.53
CA PHE A 222 -14.73 6.79 -9.77
C PHE A 222 -15.24 7.97 -8.94
N ARG A 223 -14.62 8.27 -7.79
CA ARG A 223 -15.13 9.30 -6.86
C ARG A 223 -14.38 10.61 -6.92
N HIS A 224 -13.17 10.62 -7.49
CA HIS A 224 -12.32 11.80 -7.54
C HIS A 224 -11.90 12.15 -8.99
N PRO A 225 -12.73 12.87 -9.74
CA PRO A 225 -12.46 13.20 -11.15
C PRO A 225 -11.11 13.87 -11.40
N SER A 226 -10.67 14.77 -10.51
CA SER A 226 -9.37 15.44 -10.62
C SER A 226 -8.18 14.51 -10.40
N VAL A 227 -8.34 13.47 -9.58
CA VAL A 227 -7.33 12.42 -9.34
C VAL A 227 -7.31 11.42 -10.48
N ALA A 228 -8.48 11.10 -11.02
CA ALA A 228 -8.68 10.21 -12.15
C ALA A 228 -8.16 10.76 -13.48
N ALA A 229 -8.13 12.08 -13.64
CA ALA A 229 -7.86 12.73 -14.91
C ALA A 229 -6.47 12.38 -15.50
N GLY A 230 -6.47 12.12 -16.81
CA GLY A 230 -5.30 11.74 -17.59
C GLY A 230 -5.02 10.24 -17.58
N GLU A 231 -3.83 9.90 -18.06
CA GLU A 231 -3.34 8.52 -18.14
C GLU A 231 -2.60 8.12 -16.85
N LEU A 232 -2.21 6.85 -16.74
CA LEU A 232 -1.48 6.32 -15.58
C LEU A 232 -0.14 7.04 -15.36
N GLU A 233 0.56 7.47 -16.41
CA GLU A 233 1.79 8.26 -16.31
C GLU A 233 1.56 9.61 -15.62
N ASN A 234 0.40 10.24 -15.85
CA ASN A 234 0.05 11.47 -15.13
C ASN A 234 -0.19 11.18 -13.64
N LEU A 235 -0.78 10.03 -13.33
CA LEU A 235 -0.96 9.60 -11.94
C LEU A 235 0.38 9.29 -11.26
N MET A 236 1.32 8.63 -11.95
CA MET A 236 2.68 8.39 -11.45
C MET A 236 3.35 9.67 -10.98
N ILE A 237 3.33 10.73 -11.81
CA ILE A 237 3.91 12.02 -11.47
C ILE A 237 3.26 12.62 -10.21
N ARG A 238 1.92 12.54 -10.10
CA ARG A 238 1.20 13.04 -8.91
C ARG A 238 1.56 12.26 -7.65
N GLN A 239 1.68 10.93 -7.75
CA GLN A 239 2.03 10.07 -6.62
C GLN A 239 3.44 10.33 -6.11
N VAL A 240 4.41 10.61 -6.98
CA VAL A 240 5.76 11.03 -6.56
C VAL A 240 5.67 12.29 -5.68
N VAL A 241 4.90 13.30 -6.10
CA VAL A 241 4.72 14.53 -5.34
C VAL A 241 3.99 14.29 -4.01
N TRP A 242 2.92 13.50 -4.01
CA TRP A 242 2.16 13.16 -2.80
C TRP A 242 3.00 12.36 -1.80
N TYR A 243 3.75 11.37 -2.28
CA TYR A 243 4.64 10.58 -1.43
C TYR A 243 5.75 11.44 -0.83
N ALA A 244 6.40 12.29 -1.62
CA ALA A 244 7.42 13.21 -1.12
C ALA A 244 6.86 14.13 -0.03
N GLY A 245 5.69 14.72 -0.25
CA GLY A 245 5.02 15.55 0.75
C GLY A 245 4.67 14.79 2.03
N ARG A 246 4.22 13.53 1.91
CA ARG A 246 3.97 12.65 3.06
C ARG A 246 5.26 12.38 3.84
N ALA A 247 6.33 12.01 3.15
CA ALA A 247 7.63 11.73 3.75
C ALA A 247 8.17 12.98 4.47
N GLU A 248 8.03 14.17 3.89
CA GLU A 248 8.41 15.44 4.53
C GLU A 248 7.60 15.73 5.80
N ASP A 249 6.27 15.58 5.74
CA ASP A 249 5.37 15.79 6.87
C ASP A 249 5.70 14.80 8.01
N TRP A 250 5.98 13.53 7.68
CA TRP A 250 6.49 12.53 8.63
C TRP A 250 7.85 12.94 9.20
N ASN A 251 8.81 13.31 8.35
CA ASN A 251 10.16 13.68 8.76
C ASN A 251 10.18 14.89 9.70
N HIS A 252 9.30 15.85 9.50
CA HIS A 252 9.13 16.96 10.44
C HIS A 252 8.67 16.50 11.83
N TYR A 253 7.76 15.52 11.91
CA TYR A 253 7.40 14.89 13.17
C TYR A 253 8.53 14.02 13.74
N ALA A 254 9.10 13.12 12.94
CA ALA A 254 10.11 12.14 13.31
C ALA A 254 11.36 12.79 13.93
N ARG A 255 11.84 13.90 13.37
CA ARG A 255 12.97 14.68 13.92
C ARG A 255 12.72 15.15 15.35
N ARG A 256 11.48 15.52 15.69
CA ARG A 256 11.12 16.00 17.04
C ARG A 256 11.06 14.87 18.06
N VAL A 257 10.81 13.64 17.63
CA VAL A 257 10.61 12.48 18.51
C VAL A 257 11.71 11.42 18.40
N GLY A 258 12.80 11.71 17.67
CA GLY A 258 13.94 10.81 17.51
C GLY A 258 13.62 9.52 16.75
N ARG A 259 12.77 9.61 15.71
CA ARG A 259 12.42 8.47 14.84
C ARG A 259 13.19 8.52 13.52
N SER A 260 13.29 7.37 12.86
CA SER A 260 13.86 7.24 11.51
C SER A 260 13.13 8.13 10.50
N LEU A 261 13.89 8.62 9.51
CA LEU A 261 13.38 9.48 8.46
C LEU A 261 13.05 8.64 7.22
N ASP A 262 11.97 9.01 6.54
CA ASP A 262 11.59 8.46 5.24
C ASP A 262 12.37 9.23 4.14
N ASP A 263 12.79 8.53 3.09
CA ASP A 263 13.34 9.17 1.88
C ASP A 263 12.18 9.73 1.02
N PRO A 264 12.10 11.06 0.79
CA PRO A 264 11.07 11.63 -0.08
C PRO A 264 11.11 11.14 -1.53
N ALA A 265 12.25 10.62 -2.01
CA ALA A 265 12.40 10.01 -3.33
C ALA A 265 12.21 8.49 -3.33
N GLY A 266 11.81 7.89 -2.20
CA GLY A 266 11.77 6.44 -2.01
C GLY A 266 10.54 5.72 -2.62
N TRP A 267 9.80 6.38 -3.51
CA TRP A 267 8.63 5.79 -4.19
C TRP A 267 8.79 5.80 -5.71
N PRO A 268 8.35 4.74 -6.42
CA PRO A 268 7.71 3.53 -5.89
C PRO A 268 8.72 2.50 -5.38
N LEU A 269 10.01 2.81 -5.45
CA LEU A 269 11.11 1.95 -5.04
C LEU A 269 12.10 2.77 -4.21
N VAL A 270 12.45 2.28 -3.03
CA VAL A 270 13.43 2.94 -2.16
C VAL A 270 14.78 3.01 -2.87
N GLN A 271 15.46 4.15 -2.87
CA GLN A 271 16.81 4.19 -3.44
C GLN A 271 17.77 3.49 -2.47
N VAL A 272 18.49 2.48 -2.95
CA VAL A 272 19.54 1.83 -2.16
C VAL A 272 20.85 2.54 -2.50
N ASP A 273 21.24 3.52 -1.69
CA ASP A 273 22.55 4.16 -1.83
C ASP A 273 23.66 3.08 -1.74
N GLY A 274 24.44 2.90 -2.82
CA GLY A 274 25.66 2.09 -2.81
C GLY A 274 25.67 0.75 -3.56
N ALA A 275 24.81 0.55 -4.56
CA ALA A 275 24.92 -0.58 -5.50
C ALA A 275 25.51 -0.21 -6.88
N ALA A 276 26.09 0.99 -7.01
CA ALA A 276 27.10 1.24 -8.04
C ALA A 276 28.45 0.71 -7.53
N GLU A 277 29.08 -0.19 -8.30
CA GLU A 277 30.45 -0.70 -8.12
C GLU A 277 30.70 -1.73 -7.00
N ARG A 278 30.07 -2.91 -7.09
CA ARG A 278 30.74 -4.18 -6.72
C ARG A 278 30.43 -5.28 -7.73
N ILE A 279 30.71 -4.99 -9.01
CA ILE A 279 31.03 -6.00 -10.01
C ILE A 279 32.35 -5.56 -10.65
N ALA A 280 33.45 -6.03 -10.07
CA ALA A 280 34.76 -6.17 -10.70
C ALA A 280 35.44 -7.37 -10.05
#